data_AF-A0A7X7LIE3-F1
#
_entry.id   AF-A0A7X7LIE3-F1
#
_cell.length_a   1.000
_cell.length_b   1.000
_cell.length_c   1.000
_cell.angle_alpha   90.00
_cell.angle_beta   90.00
_cell.angle_gamma   90.00
#
_symmetry.space_group_name_H-M   'P 1'
#
loop_
_entity.id
_entity.type
_entity.pdbx_description
1 polymer ?
#
loop_
_entity_poly.entity_id
_entity_poly.type
_entity_poly.pdbx_seq_one_letter_code
_entity_poly.pdbx_strand_id
1 'polypeptide(L)'
;SPNTYPYHQKELDFRANVSNSLAEKFYTRHGAQLKERAFETQEPEGTVPLMESRYCILGELDMCKLKNNNAGMYQEPFYLEFGKGRLRIHTECKNCTMRLYFDK
;
A
#
# COMPACT_ATOMS: atom_id res chain seq x y z
N SER A 1 -8.42 11.68 28.96
CA SER A 1 -7.16 11.19 29.54
C SER A 1 -6.54 10.14 28.64
N PRO A 2 -5.20 9.98 28.62
CA PRO A 2 -4.56 8.86 27.95
C PRO A 2 -5.10 7.55 28.52
N ASN A 3 -5.47 6.60 27.66
CA ASN A 3 -5.89 5.26 28.06
C ASN A 3 -4.86 4.20 27.62
N THR A 4 -5.11 2.97 28.02
CA THR A 4 -4.30 1.77 27.74
C THR A 4 -5.12 0.68 27.07
N TYR A 5 -6.18 1.05 26.33
CA TYR A 5 -6.98 0.07 25.61
C TYR A 5 -6.07 -0.64 24.58
N PRO A 6 -6.16 -1.96 24.39
CA PRO A 6 -5.26 -2.64 23.46
C PRO A 6 -5.45 -2.17 22.00
N TYR A 7 -4.35 -1.98 21.27
CA TYR A 7 -4.42 -1.77 19.83
C TYR A 7 -4.79 -3.10 19.15
N HIS A 8 -5.59 -3.03 18.10
CA HIS A 8 -6.14 -4.22 17.43
C HIS A 8 -5.05 -5.07 16.77
N GLN A 9 -3.96 -4.46 16.30
CA GLN A 9 -2.78 -5.16 15.77
C GLN A 9 -1.69 -5.27 16.85
N LYS A 10 -1.03 -6.44 16.92
CA LYS A 10 0.06 -6.70 17.86
C LYS A 10 1.44 -6.37 17.30
N GLU A 11 1.61 -6.56 16.00
CA GLU A 11 2.85 -6.26 15.30
C GLU A 11 2.55 -5.21 14.24
N LEU A 12 3.38 -4.17 14.21
CA LEU A 12 3.24 -3.04 13.30
C LEU A 12 4.43 -3.03 12.37
N ASP A 13 4.13 -2.94 11.08
CA ASP A 13 5.09 -2.74 10.02
C ASP A 13 5.05 -1.28 9.53
N PHE A 14 5.74 -1.01 8.43
CA PHE A 14 5.81 0.33 7.84
C PHE A 14 4.44 0.95 7.51
N ARG A 15 3.39 0.13 7.33
CA ARG A 15 2.03 0.59 7.01
C ARG A 15 1.36 1.30 8.19
N ALA A 16 1.86 1.11 9.41
CA ALA A 16 1.35 1.79 10.59
C ALA A 16 1.80 3.27 10.69
N ASN A 17 2.66 3.75 9.78
CA ASN A 17 3.14 5.12 9.71
C ASN A 17 3.70 5.66 11.05
N VAL A 18 4.47 4.83 11.76
CA VAL A 18 5.15 5.23 13.01
C VAL A 18 6.40 6.04 12.66
N SER A 19 6.20 7.32 12.38
CA SER A 19 7.24 8.24 11.88
C SER A 19 7.98 8.99 12.99
N ASN A 20 7.50 8.95 14.24
CA ASN A 20 8.08 9.71 15.36
C ASN A 20 7.94 8.99 16.70
N SER A 21 8.65 9.47 17.71
CA SER A 21 8.71 8.87 19.05
C SER A 21 7.39 8.98 19.84
N LEU A 22 6.53 9.95 19.53
CA LEU A 22 5.21 10.07 20.16
C LEU A 22 4.26 8.96 19.67
N ALA A 23 4.27 8.68 18.37
CA ALA A 23 3.53 7.56 17.78
C ALA A 23 4.01 6.23 18.36
N GLU A 24 5.32 6.02 18.44
CA GLU A 24 5.91 4.80 19.02
C GLU A 24 5.45 4.59 20.47
N LYS A 25 5.54 5.62 21.32
CA LYS A 25 5.02 5.58 22.70
C LYS A 25 3.53 5.29 22.77
N PHE A 26 2.74 5.80 21.83
CA PHE A 26 1.32 5.50 21.74
C PHE A 26 1.10 4.01 21.49
N TYR A 27 1.69 3.45 20.43
CA TYR A 27 1.48 2.05 20.06
C TYR A 27 2.01 1.07 21.11
N THR A 28 3.19 1.32 21.69
CA THR A 28 3.74 0.50 22.77
C THR A 28 2.85 0.52 24.01
N ARG A 29 2.29 1.68 24.40
CA ARG A 29 1.33 1.77 25.52
C ARG A 29 0.09 0.91 25.28
N HIS A 30 -0.32 0.73 24.02
CA HIS A 30 -1.48 -0.08 23.62
C HIS A 30 -1.09 -1.53 23.31
N GLY A 31 0.13 -1.96 23.68
CA GLY A 31 0.59 -3.34 23.59
C GLY A 31 0.96 -3.81 22.19
N ALA A 32 1.21 -2.89 21.26
CA ALA A 32 1.74 -3.19 19.94
C ALA A 32 3.28 -3.10 19.91
N GLN A 33 3.90 -3.95 19.11
CA GLN A 33 5.34 -4.00 18.88
C GLN A 33 5.66 -3.46 17.49
N LEU A 34 6.57 -2.51 17.40
CA LEU A 34 7.05 -1.97 16.14
C LEU A 34 8.13 -2.90 15.56
N LYS A 35 7.88 -3.45 14.36
CA LYS A 35 8.86 -4.25 13.62
C LYS A 35 9.60 -3.41 12.59
N GLU A 36 8.89 -2.50 11.93
CA GLU A 36 9.45 -1.60 10.90
C GLU A 36 8.93 -0.18 11.13
N ARG A 37 9.77 0.83 10.88
CA ARG A 37 9.36 2.24 10.97
C ARG A 37 8.57 2.66 9.72
N ALA A 38 7.99 3.86 9.78
CA ALA A 38 7.34 4.45 8.60
C ALA A 38 8.28 4.48 7.39
N PHE A 39 7.71 4.23 6.21
CA PHE A 39 8.45 4.13 4.94
C PHE A 39 9.37 5.34 4.69
N GLU A 40 8.89 6.55 4.99
CA GLU A 40 9.60 7.81 4.77
C GLU A 40 10.82 7.97 5.70
N THR A 41 10.84 7.24 6.81
CA THR A 41 11.97 7.25 7.76
C THR A 41 12.94 6.10 7.52
N GLN A 42 12.43 4.98 7.00
CA GLN A 42 13.20 3.78 6.71
C GLN A 42 12.47 3.00 5.61
N GLU A 43 13.07 2.94 4.43
CA GLU A 43 12.55 2.09 3.35
C GLU A 43 12.69 0.60 3.77
N PRO A 44 11.60 -0.19 3.73
CA PRO A 44 11.66 -1.63 3.95
C PRO A 44 12.53 -2.33 2.92
N GLU A 45 13.06 -3.50 3.28
CA GLU A 45 13.81 -4.32 2.32
C GLU A 45 12.88 -4.87 1.22
N GLY A 46 13.39 -4.88 -0.01
CA GLY A 46 12.67 -5.42 -1.17
C GLY A 46 11.65 -4.46 -1.79
N THR A 47 10.76 -5.02 -2.62
CA THR A 47 9.73 -4.25 -3.34
C THR A 47 8.41 -4.32 -2.57
N VAL A 48 8.08 -3.24 -1.87
CA VAL A 48 6.82 -3.11 -1.12
C VAL A 48 5.84 -2.16 -1.82
N PRO A 49 4.52 -2.36 -1.66
CA PRO A 49 3.54 -1.41 -2.19
C PRO A 49 3.54 -0.13 -1.35
N LEU A 50 3.57 1.02 -2.03
CA LEU A 50 3.40 2.34 -1.40
C LEU A 50 1.94 2.66 -1.08
N MET A 51 1.03 2.11 -1.88
CA MET A 51 -0.41 2.27 -1.72
C MET A 51 -1.12 0.98 -2.07
N GLU A 52 -2.16 0.67 -1.32
CA GLU A 52 -3.14 -0.37 -1.64
C GLU A 52 -4.55 0.22 -1.52
N SER A 53 -5.41 -0.07 -2.49
CA SER A 53 -6.79 0.41 -2.51
C SER A 53 -7.76 -0.67 -2.97
N ARG A 54 -8.99 -0.62 -2.45
CA ARG A 54 -10.14 -1.39 -2.95
C ARG A 54 -10.76 -0.70 -4.16
N TYR A 55 -9.95 -0.48 -5.17
CA TYR A 55 -10.33 0.11 -6.44
C TYR A 55 -9.53 -0.57 -7.56
N CYS A 56 -10.13 -0.76 -8.73
CA CYS A 56 -9.46 -1.37 -9.88
C CYS A 56 -9.57 -0.44 -11.09
N ILE A 57 -8.48 0.23 -11.44
CA ILE A 57 -8.44 1.16 -12.58
C ILE A 57 -8.79 0.48 -13.91
N LEU A 58 -8.48 -0.81 -14.08
CA LEU A 58 -8.89 -1.55 -15.28
C LEU A 58 -10.41 -1.72 -15.36
N GLY A 59 -11.11 -1.83 -14.23
CA GLY A 59 -12.57 -1.88 -14.23
C GLY A 59 -13.19 -0.59 -14.76
N GLU A 60 -12.55 0.53 -14.46
CA GLU A 60 -13.07 1.88 -14.70
C GLU A 60 -12.73 2.39 -16.10
N LEU A 61 -11.70 1.81 -16.70
CA LEU A 61 -11.31 2.04 -18.08
C LEU A 61 -11.94 1.03 -19.05
N ASP A 62 -12.93 0.24 -18.62
CA ASP A 62 -13.51 -0.87 -19.41
C ASP A 62 -12.46 -1.87 -19.93
N MET A 63 -11.41 -2.07 -19.14
CA MET A 63 -10.31 -3.01 -19.41
C MET A 63 -10.31 -4.23 -18.47
N CYS A 64 -11.40 -4.46 -17.72
CA CYS A 64 -11.46 -5.55 -16.75
C CYS A 64 -11.22 -6.92 -17.40
N LYS A 65 -10.15 -7.59 -16.99
CA LYS A 65 -9.72 -8.91 -17.51
C LYS A 65 -10.74 -10.03 -17.29
N LEU A 66 -11.66 -9.86 -16.34
CA LEU A 66 -12.70 -10.85 -16.03
C LEU A 66 -14.01 -10.62 -16.80
N LYS A 67 -14.28 -9.39 -17.23
CA LYS A 67 -15.54 -9.03 -17.90
C LYS A 67 -15.37 -8.88 -19.41
N ASN A 68 -14.18 -8.45 -19.85
CA ASN A 68 -13.93 -8.10 -21.24
C ASN A 68 -12.91 -9.07 -21.85
N ASN A 69 -13.13 -9.47 -23.10
CA ASN A 69 -12.19 -10.27 -23.86
C ASN A 69 -11.09 -9.38 -24.49
N ASN A 70 -10.49 -8.50 -23.69
CA ASN A 70 -9.51 -7.51 -24.15
C ASN A 70 -8.08 -8.07 -24.14
N ALA A 71 -7.93 -9.41 -24.16
CA ALA A 71 -6.63 -10.05 -24.22
C ALA A 71 -5.87 -9.57 -25.46
N GLY A 72 -4.73 -8.89 -25.25
CA GLY A 72 -3.89 -8.35 -26.31
C GLY A 72 -4.23 -6.92 -26.79
N MET A 73 -5.27 -6.27 -26.25
CA MET A 73 -5.59 -4.87 -26.61
C MET A 73 -4.67 -3.84 -25.94
N TYR A 74 -4.02 -4.21 -24.85
CA TYR A 74 -3.09 -3.37 -24.11
C TYR A 74 -1.93 -4.20 -23.57
N GLN A 75 -0.81 -3.55 -23.32
CA GLN A 75 0.38 -4.16 -22.72
C GLN A 75 0.54 -3.72 -21.29
N GLU A 76 0.79 -4.68 -20.41
CA GLU A 76 1.14 -4.44 -19.01
C GLU A 76 2.67 -4.43 -18.84
N PRO A 77 3.18 -3.76 -17.79
CA PRO A 77 2.45 -3.10 -16.71
C PRO A 77 1.97 -1.67 -17.03
N PHE A 78 0.93 -1.22 -16.33
CA PHE A 78 0.48 0.17 -16.34
C PHE A 78 1.26 1.00 -15.31
N TYR A 79 1.32 2.31 -15.54
CA TYR A 79 2.02 3.26 -14.68
C TYR A 79 1.18 4.51 -14.39
N LEU A 80 1.31 5.05 -13.18
CA LEU A 80 0.93 6.44 -12.88
C LEU A 80 2.18 7.31 -13.00
N GLU A 81 2.15 8.31 -13.87
CA GLU A 81 3.25 9.25 -14.07
C GLU A 81 2.95 10.60 -13.41
N PHE A 82 3.94 11.19 -12.74
CA PHE A 82 3.82 12.50 -12.08
C PHE A 82 5.18 13.19 -12.07
N GLY A 83 5.25 14.41 -12.64
CA GLY A 83 6.51 15.16 -12.73
C GLY A 83 7.61 14.33 -13.41
N LYS A 84 8.62 13.93 -12.64
CA LYS A 84 9.74 13.07 -13.10
C LYS A 84 9.68 11.63 -12.59
N GLY A 85 8.63 11.25 -11.88
CA GLY A 85 8.46 9.93 -11.28
C GLY A 85 7.37 9.10 -11.95
N ARG A 86 7.45 7.77 -11.78
CA ARG A 86 6.40 6.84 -12.17
C ARG A 86 6.17 5.78 -11.10
N LEU A 87 4.92 5.36 -10.93
CA LEU A 87 4.51 4.28 -10.04
C LEU A 87 3.93 3.14 -10.86
N ARG A 88 4.49 1.95 -10.72
CA ARG A 88 3.96 0.74 -11.37
C ARG A 88 2.66 0.33 -10.71
N ILE A 89 1.62 0.15 -11.52
CA ILE A 89 0.30 -0.30 -11.10
C ILE A 89 0.24 -1.82 -11.18
N HIS A 90 -0.23 -2.46 -10.12
CA HIS A 90 -0.60 -3.87 -10.12
C HIS A 90 -2.07 -3.99 -9.71
N THR A 91 -2.89 -4.62 -10.55
CA THR A 91 -4.33 -4.81 -10.29
C THR A 91 -4.68 -6.27 -10.07
N GLU A 92 -5.53 -6.54 -9.09
CA GLU A 92 -6.15 -7.85 -8.87
C GLU A 92 -7.65 -7.75 -9.19
N CYS A 93 -8.02 -8.03 -10.45
CA CYS A 93 -9.40 -7.87 -10.93
C CYS A 93 -10.43 -8.69 -10.13
N LYS A 94 -10.03 -9.81 -9.52
CA LYS A 94 -10.92 -10.66 -8.72
C LYS A 94 -11.45 -9.94 -7.47
N ASN A 95 -10.60 -9.15 -6.81
CA ASN A 95 -10.95 -8.43 -5.58
C ASN A 95 -11.19 -6.94 -5.82
N CYS A 96 -11.13 -6.50 -7.08
CA CYS A 96 -11.15 -5.09 -7.46
C CYS A 96 -10.15 -4.25 -6.65
N THR A 97 -8.90 -4.74 -6.49
CA THR A 97 -7.86 -4.01 -5.77
C THR A 97 -6.73 -3.55 -6.68
N MET A 98 -6.04 -2.51 -6.25
CA MET A 98 -4.89 -1.92 -6.93
C MET A 98 -3.79 -1.61 -5.92
N ARG A 99 -2.56 -1.99 -6.28
CA ARG A 99 -1.33 -1.67 -5.55
C ARG A 99 -0.41 -0.82 -6.43
N LEU A 100 0.22 0.16 -5.81
CA LEU A 100 1.21 1.02 -6.45
C LEU A 100 2.60 0.70 -5.91
N TYR A 101 3.57 0.54 -6.80
CA TYR A 101 4.96 0.27 -6.48
C TYR A 101 5.85 1.36 -7.05
N PHE A 102 6.86 1.79 -6.29
CA PHE A 102 7.91 2.63 -6.83
C PHE A 102 8.80 1.80 -7.76
N ASP A 103 8.92 2.22 -9.02
CA ASP A 103 9.83 1.62 -10.00
C ASP A 103 11.12 2.46 -9.95
N LYS A 104 12.18 1.91 -9.35
CA LYS A 104 13.47 2.59 -9.17
C LYS A 104 14.21 2.76 -10.48
#